data_AF-G0M905-F1
#
_entry.id   AF-G0M905-F1
#
_cell.length_a   1.000
_cell.length_b   1.000
_cell.length_c   1.000
_cell.angle_alpha   90.00
_cell.angle_beta   90.00
_cell.angle_gamma   90.00
#
_symmetry.space_group_name_H-M   'P 1'
#
loop_
_entity.id
_entity.type
_entity.pdbx_description
1 polymer ?
#
loop_
_entity_poly.entity_id
_entity_poly.type
_entity_poly.pdbx_seq_one_letter_code
_entity_poly.pdbx_strand_id
1 'polypeptide(L)'
;MELSTCNLPAIEDPYLRVQIPKFLVWILASIIPDTESDYKMVVTYGEPLQHSSPLVLSITWEECLQKCWNDTTCVLIHDTTPTCDYYSFQGISTVRKLTSGSRVGFRLLKRDESCLTELTEPILQDGTVWSDILKMADTWINNIYVPYSITLANNVWTIQMSSKEFSCIAPAMPVRRANKIIWCMVTQTSGSLMNMTQAQDHSRAQFQQTLAGPANEEEATFLRNSALNFVNDPPPWFLSFGCTAYGFWVDGTRKAICMPQGYNASVCTGTNQFDYTDTNAQPPYLEWLAGQPDGMTSSSKADCVYFIARNQDASGIDDMPCPFNNFTNLGLCMIGYYSGRIMGPDTAN
;
A
#
# COMPACT_ATOMS: atom_id res chain seq x y z
N MET A 1 17.70 -22.28 -24.95
CA MET A 1 16.39 -22.37 -24.28
C MET A 1 16.65 -22.05 -22.82
N GLU A 2 15.78 -21.23 -22.22
CA GLU A 2 15.87 -20.61 -20.89
C GLU A 2 16.89 -19.47 -20.71
N LEU A 3 16.35 -18.25 -20.62
CA LEU A 3 16.64 -17.27 -19.57
C LEU A 3 15.55 -16.19 -19.61
N SER A 4 14.38 -16.59 -19.13
CA SER A 4 13.35 -15.72 -18.56
C SER A 4 13.32 -16.00 -17.06
N THR A 5 14.45 -15.84 -16.40
CA THR A 5 14.56 -16.06 -14.96
C THR A 5 14.14 -14.77 -14.25
N CYS A 6 13.05 -14.83 -13.49
CA CYS A 6 12.87 -13.89 -12.37
C CYS A 6 13.93 -14.28 -11.32
N ASN A 7 14.99 -13.50 -11.16
CA ASN A 7 15.89 -13.57 -10.00
C ASN A 7 15.68 -12.24 -9.24
N LEU A 8 15.35 -12.17 -7.95
CA LEU A 8 15.49 -13.12 -6.83
C LEU A 8 14.26 -13.06 -5.89
N PRO A 9 13.87 -14.18 -5.23
CA PRO A 9 13.17 -14.15 -3.96
C PRO A 9 14.13 -13.76 -2.82
N ALA A 10 13.56 -13.27 -1.72
CA ALA A 10 14.24 -12.78 -0.52
C ALA A 10 15.42 -13.66 -0.07
N ILE A 11 16.48 -13.02 0.42
CA ILE A 11 17.50 -13.67 1.23
C ILE A 11 16.81 -14.20 2.48
N GLU A 12 16.52 -15.50 2.53
CA GLU A 12 16.06 -16.17 3.75
C GLU A 12 17.18 -16.12 4.80
N ASP A 13 16.90 -15.48 5.92
CA ASP A 13 17.72 -15.52 7.13
C ASP A 13 17.62 -16.93 7.75
N PRO A 14 18.73 -17.71 7.87
CA PRO A 14 18.67 -19.13 8.23
C PRO A 14 18.36 -19.42 9.71
N TYR A 15 17.84 -18.47 10.48
CA TYR A 15 17.61 -18.61 11.93
C TYR A 15 16.14 -18.54 12.38
N LEU A 16 15.19 -19.14 11.65
CA LEU A 16 13.87 -19.44 12.24
C LEU A 16 13.28 -20.74 11.67
N ARG A 17 13.69 -21.89 12.22
CA ARG A 17 12.91 -23.13 12.12
C ARG A 17 12.01 -23.27 13.35
N VAL A 18 10.76 -22.85 13.23
CA VAL A 18 9.67 -23.30 14.11
C VAL A 18 8.72 -24.16 13.26
N GLN A 19 8.59 -25.43 13.60
CA GLN A 19 7.60 -26.33 12.99
C GLN A 19 6.19 -25.92 13.44
N ILE A 20 5.30 -25.60 12.50
CA ILE A 20 3.87 -25.38 12.77
C ILE A 20 3.04 -26.48 12.05
N PRO A 21 2.00 -27.05 12.68
CA PRO A 21 1.23 -28.17 12.12
C PRO A 21 0.31 -27.74 10.97
N LYS A 22 0.09 -28.66 10.03
CA LYS A 22 -0.79 -28.52 8.86
C LYS A 22 -2.25 -28.24 9.26
N PHE A 23 -2.72 -27.02 9.03
CA PHE A 23 -4.15 -26.69 8.94
C PHE A 23 -4.46 -26.18 7.53
N LEU A 24 -5.63 -26.58 7.01
CA LEU A 24 -6.19 -26.15 5.72
C LEU A 24 -6.19 -24.62 5.64
N VAL A 25 -5.40 -24.06 4.73
CA VAL A 25 -5.42 -22.63 4.39
C VAL A 25 -6.49 -22.43 3.32
N TRP A 26 -7.54 -21.67 3.67
CA TRP A 26 -8.46 -21.10 2.71
C TRP A 26 -7.69 -20.04 1.92
N ILE A 27 -7.68 -20.15 0.59
CA ILE A 27 -7.10 -19.15 -0.31
C ILE A 27 -7.99 -17.90 -0.24
N LEU A 28 -7.68 -16.99 0.69
CA LEU A 28 -8.09 -15.60 0.58
C LEU A 28 -7.15 -14.98 -0.46
N ALA A 29 -7.74 -14.41 -1.51
CA ALA A 29 -6.99 -13.62 -2.48
C ALA A 29 -6.50 -12.34 -1.78
N SER A 30 -5.33 -12.43 -1.16
CA SER A 30 -4.58 -11.30 -0.62
C SER A 30 -4.14 -10.43 -1.78
N ILE A 31 -4.70 -9.23 -1.91
CA ILE A 31 -4.15 -8.22 -2.82
C ILE A 31 -3.37 -7.20 -1.98
N ILE A 32 -2.06 -7.26 -2.23
CA ILE A 32 -0.94 -6.56 -1.63
C ILE A 32 -1.01 -5.08 -2.05
N PRO A 33 -0.77 -4.10 -1.16
CA PRO A 33 -0.33 -2.78 -1.59
C PRO A 33 1.12 -2.91 -2.07
N ASP A 34 1.48 -2.35 -3.24
CA ASP A 34 2.83 -2.45 -3.81
C ASP A 34 3.93 -2.42 -2.74
N THR A 35 4.39 -3.61 -2.36
CA THR A 35 5.64 -3.77 -1.64
C THR A 35 6.73 -3.86 -2.70
N GLU A 36 8.01 -3.70 -2.33
CA GLU A 36 9.10 -3.99 -3.27
C GLU A 36 8.93 -5.38 -3.93
N SER A 37 8.25 -6.31 -3.26
CA SER A 37 7.93 -7.65 -3.75
C SER A 37 6.96 -7.72 -4.94
N ASP A 38 6.16 -6.68 -5.20
CA ASP A 38 5.24 -6.61 -6.33
C ASP A 38 5.94 -6.22 -7.64
N TYR A 39 7.15 -5.68 -7.57
CA TYR A 39 7.95 -5.37 -8.75
C TYR A 39 8.93 -6.50 -9.06
N LYS A 40 9.05 -6.83 -10.34
CA LYS A 40 9.95 -7.87 -10.84
C LYS A 40 10.91 -7.29 -11.86
N MET A 41 12.14 -7.80 -11.83
CA MET A 41 13.11 -7.58 -12.90
C MET A 41 12.93 -8.64 -13.99
N VAL A 42 12.53 -8.20 -15.18
CA VAL A 42 12.39 -9.07 -16.36
C VAL A 42 13.63 -8.93 -17.23
N VAL A 43 14.47 -9.96 -17.20
CA VAL A 43 15.71 -10.02 -17.99
C VAL A 43 15.45 -10.65 -19.34
N THR A 44 15.95 -10.03 -20.40
CA THR A 44 15.81 -10.51 -21.79
C THR A 44 16.95 -10.00 -22.68
N TYR A 45 17.05 -10.51 -23.91
CA TYR A 45 18.02 -10.01 -24.88
C TYR A 45 17.51 -8.74 -25.55
N GLY A 46 18.29 -7.68 -25.45
CA GLY A 46 17.95 -6.40 -26.04
C GLY A 46 19.09 -5.39 -26.00
N GLU A 47 18.86 -4.28 -26.69
CA GLU A 47 19.81 -3.18 -26.79
C GLU A 47 19.06 -1.85 -26.85
N PRO A 48 19.35 -0.89 -25.95
CA PRO A 48 18.77 0.45 -26.01
C PRO A 48 19.01 1.12 -27.38
N LEU A 49 17.99 1.79 -27.92
CA LEU A 49 18.08 2.49 -29.22
C LEU A 49 17.89 4.01 -29.08
N GLN A 50 16.77 4.43 -28.50
CA GLN A 50 16.47 5.85 -28.25
C GLN A 50 16.40 6.08 -26.76
N HIS A 51 17.39 6.81 -26.24
CA HIS A 51 17.54 7.09 -24.83
C HIS A 51 18.27 8.42 -24.63
N SER A 52 18.13 9.01 -23.45
CA SER A 52 19.05 10.04 -22.98
C SER A 52 20.35 9.40 -22.49
N SER A 53 21.36 10.20 -22.14
CA SER A 53 22.60 9.65 -21.57
C SER A 53 22.29 8.82 -20.32
N PRO A 54 22.64 7.52 -20.27
CA PRO A 54 22.43 6.71 -19.09
C PRO A 54 23.31 7.16 -17.93
N LEU A 55 22.91 6.80 -16.71
CA LEU A 55 23.84 6.76 -15.59
C LEU A 55 24.69 5.50 -15.72
N VAL A 56 25.98 5.66 -16.02
CA VAL A 56 26.90 4.53 -16.11
C VAL A 56 27.40 4.18 -14.71
N LEU A 57 27.12 2.95 -14.27
CA LEU A 57 27.49 2.43 -12.96
C LEU A 57 28.64 1.43 -13.10
N SER A 58 29.72 1.67 -12.36
CA SER A 58 30.87 0.74 -12.28
C SER A 58 30.63 -0.37 -11.25
N ILE A 59 29.56 -1.13 -11.45
CA ILE A 59 29.12 -2.25 -10.60
C ILE A 59 28.81 -3.47 -11.46
N THR A 60 28.72 -4.64 -10.84
CA THR A 60 28.34 -5.89 -11.53
C THR A 60 26.89 -5.83 -12.03
N TRP A 61 26.57 -6.71 -12.99
CA TRP A 61 25.21 -6.87 -13.49
C TRP A 61 24.21 -7.19 -12.37
N GLU A 62 24.57 -8.08 -11.46
CA GLU A 62 23.74 -8.49 -10.32
C GLU A 62 23.49 -7.34 -9.35
N GLU A 63 24.51 -6.53 -9.05
CA GLU A 63 24.37 -5.32 -8.23
C GLU A 63 23.49 -4.27 -8.93
N CYS A 64 23.59 -4.16 -10.26
CA CYS A 64 22.77 -3.24 -11.04
C CYS A 64 21.30 -3.66 -11.06
N LEU A 65 21.01 -4.95 -11.19
CA LEU A 65 19.66 -5.52 -11.05
C LEU A 65 19.06 -5.15 -9.70
N GLN A 66 19.81 -5.38 -8.60
CA GLN A 66 19.34 -5.08 -7.25
C GLN A 66 19.12 -3.59 -7.04
N LYS A 67 20.04 -2.75 -7.53
CA LYS A 67 19.91 -1.30 -7.45
C LYS A 67 18.66 -0.80 -8.18
N CYS A 68 18.40 -1.31 -9.39
CA CYS A 68 17.21 -0.96 -10.15
C CYS A 68 15.95 -1.46 -9.48
N TRP A 69 15.94 -2.68 -8.96
CA TRP A 69 14.79 -3.25 -8.27
C TRP A 69 14.36 -2.39 -7.07
N ASN A 70 15.32 -1.95 -6.24
CA ASN A 70 15.11 -1.07 -5.08
C ASN A 70 14.76 0.39 -5.43
N ASP A 71 15.15 0.88 -6.61
CA ASP A 71 14.84 2.25 -7.02
C ASP A 71 13.45 2.30 -7.69
N THR A 72 12.50 2.92 -7.00
CA THR A 72 11.10 3.04 -7.44
C THR A 72 10.93 3.83 -8.73
N THR A 73 11.97 4.51 -9.20
CA THR A 73 12.01 5.29 -10.45
C THR A 73 12.78 4.61 -11.57
N CYS A 74 13.41 3.46 -11.32
CA CYS A 74 14.09 2.68 -12.36
C CYS A 74 13.09 2.11 -13.38
N VAL A 75 13.46 2.15 -14.66
CA VAL A 75 12.68 1.52 -15.74
C VAL A 75 13.48 0.40 -16.41
N LEU A 76 14.76 0.64 -16.68
CA LEU A 76 15.59 -0.30 -17.43
C LEU A 76 17.06 -0.23 -17.03
N ILE A 77 17.73 -1.38 -17.10
CA ILE A 77 19.19 -1.48 -17.08
C ILE A 77 19.70 -2.25 -18.30
N HIS A 78 20.94 -1.97 -18.71
CA HIS A 78 21.61 -2.63 -19.83
C HIS A 78 23.01 -3.09 -19.42
N ASP A 79 23.34 -4.33 -19.75
CA ASP A 79 24.64 -4.92 -19.42
C ASP A 79 25.73 -4.43 -20.38
N THR A 80 26.63 -3.61 -19.85
CA THR A 80 27.80 -3.07 -20.58
C THR A 80 29.11 -3.54 -19.96
N THR A 81 29.13 -4.76 -19.38
CA THR A 81 30.24 -5.36 -18.61
C THR A 81 31.63 -4.83 -19.03
N PRO A 82 32.42 -4.27 -18.09
CA PRO A 82 32.29 -4.38 -16.63
C PRO A 82 31.37 -3.33 -15.98
N THR A 83 30.69 -2.50 -16.76
CA THR A 83 29.75 -1.47 -16.25
C THR A 83 28.30 -1.88 -16.48
N CYS A 84 27.38 -1.06 -15.98
CA CYS A 84 25.95 -1.18 -16.24
C CYS A 84 25.37 0.19 -16.59
N ASP A 85 24.61 0.25 -17.68
CA ASP A 85 23.87 1.45 -18.06
C ASP A 85 22.52 1.45 -17.35
N TYR A 86 22.25 2.51 -16.58
CA TYR A 86 21.05 2.65 -15.76
C TYR A 86 20.13 3.74 -16.31
N TYR A 87 18.86 3.41 -16.52
CA TYR A 87 17.84 4.31 -17.04
C TYR A 87 16.68 4.47 -16.06
N SER A 88 16.60 5.65 -15.45
CA SER A 88 15.42 6.09 -14.70
C SER A 88 14.26 6.42 -15.64
N PHE A 89 13.08 6.71 -15.08
CA PHE A 89 11.93 7.23 -15.81
C PHE A 89 12.34 8.36 -16.77
N GLN A 90 11.72 8.38 -17.97
CA GLN A 90 12.05 9.28 -19.09
C GLN A 90 13.47 9.13 -19.69
N GLY A 91 14.32 8.27 -19.15
CA GLY A 91 15.68 8.05 -19.66
C GLY A 91 15.75 7.16 -20.90
N ILE A 92 14.69 6.38 -21.18
CA ILE A 92 14.64 5.38 -22.24
C ILE A 92 13.28 5.41 -22.94
N SER A 93 13.28 5.37 -24.27
CA SER A 93 12.08 5.38 -25.11
C SER A 93 11.92 4.11 -25.94
N THR A 94 13.02 3.56 -26.47
CA THR A 94 12.95 2.34 -27.28
C THR A 94 14.13 1.40 -27.04
N VAL A 95 13.85 0.10 -27.12
CA VAL A 95 14.81 -1.00 -26.97
C VAL A 95 14.61 -1.99 -28.11
N ARG A 96 15.67 -2.34 -28.83
CA ARG A 96 15.65 -3.40 -29.83
C ARG A 96 15.58 -4.75 -29.14
N LYS A 97 14.61 -5.59 -29.53
CA LYS A 97 14.55 -7.00 -29.14
C LYS A 97 15.61 -7.79 -29.91
N LEU A 98 16.38 -8.58 -29.19
CA LEU A 98 17.38 -9.48 -29.73
C LEU A 98 17.03 -10.93 -29.39
N THR A 99 17.69 -11.88 -30.04
CA THR A 99 17.55 -13.32 -29.75
C THR A 99 18.73 -13.87 -28.93
N SER A 100 19.86 -13.15 -28.88
CA SER A 100 21.06 -13.49 -28.12
C SER A 100 21.99 -12.27 -28.02
N GLY A 101 23.03 -12.36 -27.19
CA GLY A 101 24.07 -11.33 -27.06
C GLY A 101 23.75 -10.33 -25.95
N SER A 102 23.60 -9.06 -26.31
CA SER A 102 23.30 -7.98 -25.37
C SER A 102 22.02 -8.25 -24.58
N ARG A 103 22.04 -8.00 -23.28
CA ARG A 103 20.89 -8.23 -22.37
C ARG A 103 20.49 -6.96 -21.62
N VAL A 104 19.20 -6.85 -21.35
CA VAL A 104 18.56 -5.76 -20.63
C VAL A 104 17.67 -6.31 -19.52
N GLY A 105 17.42 -5.50 -18.50
CA GLY A 105 16.50 -5.80 -17.40
C GLY A 105 15.44 -4.72 -17.29
N PHE A 106 14.17 -5.07 -17.42
CA PHE A 106 13.03 -4.16 -17.23
C PHE A 106 12.48 -4.30 -15.81
N ARG A 107 12.17 -3.20 -15.12
CA ARG A 107 11.50 -3.23 -13.81
C ARG A 107 9.99 -3.08 -13.99
N LEU A 108 9.22 -4.16 -13.85
CA LEU A 108 7.78 -4.17 -14.09
C LEU A 108 6.99 -4.45 -12.83
N LEU A 109 5.84 -3.78 -12.68
CA LEU A 109 4.82 -4.16 -11.70
C LEU A 109 4.19 -5.48 -12.13
N LYS A 110 4.41 -6.55 -11.37
CA LYS A 110 3.87 -7.88 -11.64
C LYS A 110 3.62 -8.63 -10.33
N ARG A 111 2.34 -8.74 -9.97
CA ARG A 111 1.89 -9.41 -8.73
C ARG A 111 1.82 -10.93 -8.80
N ASP A 112 1.79 -11.50 -10.00
CA ASP A 112 1.87 -12.95 -10.15
C ASP A 112 3.31 -13.42 -9.93
N GLU A 113 3.48 -14.63 -9.39
CA GLU A 113 4.81 -15.21 -9.15
C GLU A 113 5.61 -15.42 -10.45
N SER A 114 4.96 -15.53 -11.61
CA SER A 114 5.63 -15.78 -12.90
C SER A 114 5.83 -14.52 -13.74
N CYS A 115 7.09 -14.29 -14.15
CA CYS A 115 7.43 -13.40 -15.29
C CYS A 115 7.23 -14.09 -16.65
N LEU A 116 6.60 -15.27 -16.62
CA LEU A 116 6.25 -16.11 -17.75
C LEU A 116 4.75 -16.06 -17.99
N THR A 117 4.33 -16.12 -19.26
CA THR A 117 2.95 -16.43 -19.62
C THR A 117 2.67 -17.93 -19.45
N GLU A 118 1.40 -18.33 -19.56
CA GLU A 118 1.00 -19.76 -19.52
C GLU A 118 1.71 -20.64 -20.57
N LEU A 119 2.32 -20.01 -21.58
CA LEU A 119 3.08 -20.66 -22.65
C LEU A 119 4.61 -20.66 -22.42
N THR A 120 5.09 -20.36 -21.20
CA THR A 120 6.52 -20.27 -20.83
C THR A 120 7.32 -19.20 -21.58
N GLU A 121 6.65 -18.22 -22.18
CA GLU A 121 7.29 -17.10 -22.86
C GLU A 121 7.41 -15.86 -21.94
N PRO A 122 8.46 -15.02 -22.07
CA PRO A 122 8.63 -13.82 -21.25
C PRO A 122 7.44 -12.87 -21.37
N ILE A 123 7.07 -12.15 -20.31
CA ILE A 123 5.89 -11.24 -20.30
C ILE A 123 5.93 -10.14 -21.39
N LEU A 124 7.12 -9.82 -21.91
CA LEU A 124 7.37 -8.83 -22.95
C LEU A 124 7.21 -9.40 -24.38
N GLN A 125 6.05 -10.00 -24.67
CA GLN A 125 5.65 -10.52 -26.00
C GLN A 125 4.96 -9.45 -26.86
N ASP A 126 4.56 -9.86 -28.08
CA ASP A 126 3.79 -9.02 -29.00
C ASP A 126 2.53 -8.48 -28.30
N GLY A 127 2.34 -7.17 -28.35
CA GLY A 127 1.29 -6.47 -27.60
C GLY A 127 1.84 -5.47 -26.59
N THR A 128 0.98 -5.06 -25.65
CA THR A 128 1.26 -3.99 -24.69
C THR A 128 1.19 -4.52 -23.25
N VAL A 129 2.26 -4.28 -22.49
CA VAL A 129 2.33 -4.53 -21.05
C VAL A 129 2.28 -3.19 -20.31
N TRP A 130 1.58 -3.15 -19.19
CA TRP A 130 1.50 -1.97 -18.33
C TRP A 130 2.31 -2.15 -17.05
N SER A 131 2.88 -1.07 -16.58
CA SER A 131 3.59 -0.96 -15.31
C SER A 131 3.54 0.50 -14.85
N ASP A 132 4.18 0.81 -13.74
CA ASP A 132 4.35 2.18 -13.26
C ASP A 132 5.64 2.33 -12.45
N ILE A 133 5.94 3.58 -12.12
CA ILE A 133 7.00 3.99 -11.19
C ILE A 133 6.37 4.82 -10.06
N LEU A 134 7.03 4.85 -8.90
CA LEU A 134 6.61 5.65 -7.75
C LEU A 134 7.63 6.77 -7.50
N LYS A 135 7.18 8.02 -7.64
CA LYS A 135 7.92 9.21 -7.20
C LYS A 135 7.57 9.47 -5.72
N MET A 136 8.56 9.48 -4.85
CA MET A 136 8.37 9.67 -3.40
C MET A 136 8.48 11.13 -2.99
N ALA A 137 7.74 11.52 -1.95
CA ALA A 137 7.65 12.90 -1.47
C ALA A 137 8.93 13.43 -0.75
N ASP A 138 9.96 12.59 -0.58
CA ASP A 138 11.26 13.01 -0.06
C ASP A 138 12.06 13.80 -1.11
N THR A 139 11.86 13.44 -2.38
CA THR A 139 12.52 14.02 -3.56
C THR A 139 11.55 14.90 -4.34
N TRP A 140 10.24 14.62 -4.25
CA TRP A 140 9.17 15.33 -4.94
C TRP A 140 8.22 16.00 -3.96
N ILE A 141 7.39 16.95 -4.41
CA ILE A 141 6.44 17.63 -3.51
C ILE A 141 5.37 16.64 -2.99
N ASN A 142 5.03 15.62 -3.78
CA ASN A 142 3.95 14.67 -3.55
C ASN A 142 4.42 13.25 -3.84
N ASN A 143 3.71 12.27 -3.29
CA ASN A 143 3.84 10.87 -3.72
C ASN A 143 3.04 10.67 -5.01
N ILE A 144 3.64 10.10 -6.06
CA ILE A 144 3.02 10.03 -7.39
C ILE A 144 3.29 8.66 -8.05
N TYR A 145 2.23 7.92 -8.37
CA TYR A 145 2.35 6.83 -9.35
C TYR A 145 2.29 7.39 -10.76
N VAL A 146 3.29 7.03 -11.58
CA VAL A 146 3.34 7.37 -13.00
C VAL A 146 3.25 6.09 -13.83
N PRO A 147 2.10 5.81 -14.43
CA PRO A 147 1.92 4.67 -15.32
C PRO A 147 2.76 4.79 -16.58
N TYR A 148 3.18 3.65 -17.10
CA TYR A 148 3.78 3.56 -18.40
C TYR A 148 3.46 2.23 -19.07
N SER A 149 3.55 2.21 -20.39
CA SER A 149 3.35 1.00 -21.18
C SER A 149 4.65 0.61 -21.90
N ILE A 150 4.79 -0.68 -22.16
CA ILE A 150 5.82 -1.24 -23.03
C ILE A 150 5.10 -2.01 -24.12
N THR A 151 5.22 -1.54 -25.37
CA THR A 151 4.61 -2.18 -26.53
C THR A 151 5.68 -2.81 -27.41
N LEU A 152 5.61 -4.12 -27.66
CA LEU A 152 6.46 -4.78 -28.64
C LEU A 152 5.79 -4.77 -30.01
N ALA A 153 6.45 -4.14 -30.99
CA ALA A 153 6.08 -4.22 -32.39
C ALA A 153 7.34 -4.20 -33.25
N ASN A 154 7.39 -5.02 -34.31
CA ASN A 154 8.53 -5.08 -35.24
C ASN A 154 9.90 -5.27 -34.56
N ASN A 155 9.97 -6.13 -33.54
CA ASN A 155 11.17 -6.36 -32.72
C ASN A 155 11.70 -5.11 -32.00
N VAL A 156 10.85 -4.13 -31.71
CA VAL A 156 11.20 -2.96 -30.90
C VAL A 156 10.19 -2.83 -29.77
N TRP A 157 10.68 -2.83 -28.54
CA TRP A 157 9.91 -2.41 -27.38
C TRP A 157 9.90 -0.89 -27.32
N THR A 158 8.71 -0.30 -27.38
CA THR A 158 8.48 1.13 -27.22
C THR A 158 7.90 1.40 -25.84
N ILE A 159 8.58 2.25 -25.07
CA ILE A 159 8.19 2.63 -23.72
C ILE A 159 7.49 3.99 -23.78
N GLN A 160 6.27 4.07 -23.28
CA GLN A 160 5.47 5.29 -23.29
C GLN A 160 4.97 5.59 -21.89
N MET A 161 5.45 6.70 -21.33
CA MET A 161 4.96 7.24 -20.05
C MET A 161 3.56 7.82 -20.25
N SER A 162 2.65 7.52 -19.32
CA SER A 162 1.32 8.09 -19.27
C SER A 162 1.40 9.58 -18.94
N SER A 163 0.56 10.39 -19.58
CA SER A 163 0.33 11.78 -19.19
C SER A 163 -0.57 11.90 -17.95
N LYS A 164 -1.30 10.85 -17.60
CA LYS A 164 -2.13 10.78 -16.40
C LYS A 164 -1.30 10.20 -15.26
N GLU A 165 -0.94 11.06 -14.31
CA GLU A 165 -0.26 10.72 -13.06
C GLU A 165 -1.26 10.64 -11.89
N PHE A 166 -0.99 9.78 -10.90
CA PHE A 166 -1.81 9.65 -9.70
C PHE A 166 -1.07 10.21 -8.49
N SER A 167 -1.34 11.48 -8.18
CA SER A 167 -0.66 12.21 -7.10
C SER A 167 -1.46 12.28 -5.81
N CYS A 168 -0.82 11.91 -4.70
CA CYS A 168 -1.29 12.10 -3.33
C CYS A 168 -0.48 13.20 -2.66
N ILE A 169 -1.16 14.21 -2.13
CA ILE A 169 -0.51 15.31 -1.40
C ILE A 169 -0.05 14.78 -0.06
N ALA A 170 1.23 14.99 0.28
CA ALA A 170 1.78 14.58 1.56
C ALA A 170 0.92 15.15 2.73
N PRO A 171 0.61 14.36 3.77
CA PRO A 171 1.17 13.04 4.09
C PRO A 171 0.43 11.86 3.46
N ALA A 172 -0.50 12.07 2.52
CA ALA A 172 -1.20 10.97 1.87
C ALA A 172 -0.26 10.13 0.99
N MET A 173 -0.49 8.82 0.97
CA MET A 173 0.31 7.86 0.22
C MET A 173 -0.58 7.12 -0.78
N PRO A 174 -0.20 7.02 -2.06
CA PRO A 174 -0.92 6.21 -3.01
C PRO A 174 -0.65 4.73 -2.72
N VAL A 175 -1.71 3.95 -2.68
CA VAL A 175 -1.70 2.49 -2.55
C VAL A 175 -2.70 1.89 -3.51
N ARG A 176 -2.59 0.58 -3.73
CA ARG A 176 -3.54 -0.16 -4.56
C ARG A 176 -4.38 -1.08 -3.70
N ARG A 177 -5.67 -1.12 -3.99
CA ARG A 177 -6.63 -1.98 -3.30
C ARG A 177 -7.12 -3.11 -4.19
N ALA A 178 -7.65 -4.16 -3.57
CA ALA A 178 -8.07 -5.41 -4.20
C ALA A 178 -9.02 -5.23 -5.39
N ASN A 179 -9.85 -4.20 -5.35
CA ASN A 179 -10.81 -3.87 -6.40
C ASN A 179 -10.21 -3.06 -7.57
N LYS A 180 -8.89 -3.15 -7.77
CA LYS A 180 -8.16 -2.55 -8.90
C LYS A 180 -8.35 -1.03 -8.97
N ILE A 181 -8.22 -0.37 -7.82
CA ILE A 181 -8.17 1.09 -7.73
C ILE A 181 -6.86 1.55 -7.12
N ILE A 182 -6.46 2.76 -7.47
CA ILE A 182 -5.44 3.52 -6.76
C ILE A 182 -6.13 4.42 -5.74
N TRP A 183 -5.73 4.27 -4.49
CA TRP A 183 -6.27 4.92 -3.32
C TRP A 183 -5.21 5.80 -2.66
N CYS A 184 -5.48 7.08 -2.44
CA CYS A 184 -4.62 7.93 -1.61
C CYS A 184 -5.02 7.76 -0.15
N MET A 185 -4.39 6.85 0.58
CA MET A 185 -4.63 6.68 2.02
C MET A 185 -3.99 7.79 2.84
N VAL A 186 -4.64 8.18 3.94
CA VAL A 186 -4.14 9.19 4.86
C VAL A 186 -4.73 9.05 6.26
N THR A 187 -3.89 9.26 7.27
CA THR A 187 -4.32 9.48 8.65
C THR A 187 -4.34 10.98 8.91
N GLN A 188 -5.53 11.56 9.07
CA GLN A 188 -5.71 12.99 9.31
C GLN A 188 -5.75 13.29 10.79
N THR A 189 -5.21 14.45 11.15
CA THR A 189 -5.18 15.00 12.51
C THR A 189 -5.82 16.37 12.52
N SER A 190 -6.46 16.73 13.62
CA SER A 190 -7.18 17.98 13.82
C SER A 190 -6.65 18.71 15.05
N GLY A 191 -6.64 20.04 14.97
CA GLY A 191 -6.38 20.92 16.12
C GLY A 191 -7.54 21.01 17.12
N SER A 192 -8.60 20.25 16.91
CA SER A 192 -9.81 20.17 17.75
C SER A 192 -10.25 18.71 17.91
N LEU A 193 -10.83 18.40 19.07
CA LEU A 193 -11.42 17.08 19.32
C LEU A 193 -12.66 16.84 18.46
N MET A 194 -12.84 15.61 18.00
CA MET A 194 -13.92 15.24 17.08
C MET A 194 -14.60 13.94 17.45
N ASN A 195 -15.92 13.91 17.31
CA ASN A 195 -16.70 12.68 17.35
C ASN A 195 -16.75 12.00 15.97
N MET A 196 -17.34 10.80 15.90
CA MET A 196 -17.39 10.02 14.66
C MET A 196 -18.07 10.78 13.51
N THR A 197 -19.21 11.45 13.77
CA THR A 197 -19.94 12.18 12.74
C THR A 197 -19.12 13.33 12.17
N GLN A 198 -18.43 14.08 13.03
CA GLN A 198 -17.53 15.16 12.61
C GLN A 198 -16.37 14.61 11.77
N ALA A 199 -15.76 13.50 12.17
CA ALA A 199 -14.69 12.87 11.39
C ALA A 199 -15.17 12.44 9.99
N GLN A 200 -16.36 11.83 9.90
CA GLN A 200 -16.99 11.48 8.62
C GLN A 200 -17.28 12.72 7.76
N ASP A 201 -17.79 13.80 8.34
CA ASP A 201 -18.08 15.04 7.63
C ASP A 201 -16.81 15.71 7.09
N HIS A 202 -15.75 15.74 7.90
CA HIS A 202 -14.44 16.24 7.48
C HIS A 202 -13.87 15.42 6.32
N SER A 203 -13.94 14.09 6.44
CA SER A 203 -13.53 13.18 5.37
C SER A 203 -14.29 13.44 4.08
N ARG A 204 -15.63 13.58 4.15
CA ARG A 204 -16.48 13.86 2.98
C ARG A 204 -16.11 15.19 2.34
N ALA A 205 -15.89 16.22 3.14
CA ALA A 205 -15.53 17.55 2.65
C ALA A 205 -14.16 17.57 1.95
N GLN A 206 -13.17 16.86 2.50
CA GLN A 206 -11.79 16.92 2.01
C GLN A 206 -11.49 15.91 0.89
N PHE A 207 -12.07 14.71 0.98
CA PHE A 207 -11.72 13.59 0.10
C PHE A 207 -12.87 13.09 -0.76
N GLN A 208 -14.08 13.64 -0.59
CA GLN A 208 -15.30 13.15 -1.25
C GLN A 208 -15.57 11.67 -0.93
N GLN A 209 -15.11 11.22 0.24
CA GLN A 209 -15.26 9.87 0.76
C GLN A 209 -15.64 9.94 2.24
N THR A 210 -16.34 8.92 2.72
CA THR A 210 -16.49 8.69 4.17
C THR A 210 -15.16 8.21 4.78
N LEU A 211 -15.16 7.91 6.08
CA LEU A 211 -14.00 7.27 6.71
C LEU A 211 -13.67 5.96 6.01
N ALA A 212 -12.40 5.60 6.06
CA ALA A 212 -11.92 4.35 5.49
C ALA A 212 -11.60 3.34 6.59
N GLY A 213 -11.61 2.06 6.22
CA GLY A 213 -10.94 1.00 6.96
C GLY A 213 -9.63 0.65 6.26
N PRO A 214 -8.58 0.23 6.99
CA PRO A 214 -7.40 -0.34 6.35
C PRO A 214 -7.80 -1.58 5.53
N ALA A 215 -7.41 -1.63 4.26
CA ALA A 215 -7.78 -2.76 3.40
C ALA A 215 -6.95 -4.04 3.66
N ASN A 216 -5.77 -3.89 4.25
CA ASN A 216 -4.78 -4.95 4.49
C ASN A 216 -3.84 -4.57 5.64
N GLU A 217 -2.88 -5.45 5.95
CA GLU A 217 -1.93 -5.30 7.05
C GLU A 217 -1.01 -4.08 6.88
N GLU A 218 -0.63 -3.74 5.65
CA GLU A 218 0.26 -2.62 5.39
C GLU A 218 -0.47 -1.27 5.51
N GLU A 219 -1.72 -1.16 5.05
CA GLU A 219 -2.56 0.00 5.33
C GLU A 219 -2.76 0.17 6.86
N ALA A 220 -2.93 -0.93 7.59
CA ALA A 220 -3.07 -0.89 9.05
C ALA A 220 -1.76 -0.47 9.73
N THR A 221 -0.63 -0.93 9.20
CA THR A 221 0.70 -0.49 9.63
C THR A 221 0.93 0.99 9.34
N PHE A 222 0.48 1.50 8.20
CA PHE A 222 0.53 2.93 7.88
C PHE A 222 -0.31 3.76 8.87
N LEU A 223 -1.55 3.33 9.16
CA LEU A 223 -2.40 3.97 10.15
C LEU A 223 -1.72 3.99 11.53
N ARG A 224 -1.25 2.83 11.99
CA ARG A 224 -0.54 2.67 13.27
C ARG A 224 0.68 3.60 13.34
N ASN A 225 1.56 3.56 12.35
CA ASN A 225 2.79 4.36 12.33
C ASN A 225 2.50 5.86 12.26
N SER A 226 1.53 6.28 11.44
CA SER A 226 1.12 7.68 11.36
C SER A 226 0.59 8.18 12.70
N ALA A 227 -0.25 7.39 13.36
CA ALA A 227 -0.83 7.71 14.65
C ALA A 227 0.21 7.75 15.77
N LEU A 228 1.14 6.78 15.82
CA LEU A 228 2.24 6.75 16.81
C LEU A 228 3.26 7.87 16.58
N ASN A 229 3.57 8.20 15.33
CA ASN A 229 4.43 9.34 15.01
C ASN A 229 3.83 10.64 15.53
N PHE A 230 2.51 10.82 15.39
CA PHE A 230 1.83 11.97 15.99
C PHE A 230 1.93 12.01 17.52
N VAL A 231 1.77 10.86 18.19
CA VAL A 231 1.90 10.78 19.67
C VAL A 231 3.31 11.16 20.13
N ASN A 232 4.34 10.70 19.39
CA ASN A 232 5.74 10.85 19.77
C ASN A 232 6.34 12.21 19.37
N ASP A 233 5.90 12.75 18.24
CA ASP A 233 6.37 14.02 17.67
C ASP A 233 5.18 14.83 17.13
N PRO A 234 4.33 15.36 18.04
CA PRO A 234 3.18 16.15 17.62
C PRO A 234 3.65 17.45 16.95
N PRO A 235 2.95 17.91 15.90
CA PRO A 235 3.36 19.10 15.17
C PRO A 235 3.30 20.35 16.06
N PRO A 236 4.13 21.38 15.81
CA PRO A 236 4.24 22.56 16.69
C PRO A 236 2.95 23.34 16.91
N TRP A 237 1.99 23.24 15.97
CA TRP A 237 0.68 23.89 16.07
C TRP A 237 -0.31 23.12 16.95
N PHE A 238 -0.02 21.87 17.32
CA PHE A 238 -0.93 21.05 18.09
C PHE A 238 -0.91 21.46 19.57
N LEU A 239 -2.07 21.87 20.06
CA LEU A 239 -2.27 22.17 21.47
C LEU A 239 -2.56 20.86 22.21
N SER A 240 -1.72 20.53 23.20
CA SER A 240 -1.97 19.36 24.04
C SER A 240 -3.29 19.53 24.80
N PHE A 241 -4.17 18.54 24.66
CA PHE A 241 -5.45 18.48 25.37
C PHE A 241 -5.35 17.85 26.77
N GLY A 242 -4.14 17.61 27.28
CA GLY A 242 -3.93 16.94 28.58
C GLY A 242 -4.28 15.45 28.58
N CYS A 243 -4.44 14.85 27.40
CA CYS A 243 -4.69 13.42 27.20
C CYS A 243 -3.37 12.63 27.17
N THR A 244 -3.42 11.39 27.66
CA THR A 244 -2.32 10.42 27.65
C THR A 244 -2.38 9.48 26.46
N ALA A 245 -3.50 9.46 25.74
CA ALA A 245 -3.72 8.67 24.53
C ALA A 245 -4.47 9.49 23.48
N TYR A 246 -4.22 9.17 22.21
CA TYR A 246 -4.84 9.83 21.07
C TYR A 246 -5.59 8.82 20.20
N GLY A 247 -6.83 9.15 19.84
CA GLY A 247 -7.71 8.29 19.07
C GLY A 247 -7.95 8.82 17.65
N PHE A 248 -8.05 7.88 16.73
CA PHE A 248 -8.29 8.11 15.31
C PHE A 248 -9.50 7.30 14.86
N TRP A 249 -10.55 7.97 14.39
CA TRP A 249 -11.74 7.28 13.91
C TRP A 249 -11.44 6.46 12.67
N VAL A 250 -11.97 5.24 12.64
CA VAL A 250 -11.87 4.30 11.52
C VAL A 250 -13.29 3.95 11.10
N ASP A 251 -13.50 3.63 9.83
CA ASP A 251 -14.80 3.19 9.36
C ASP A 251 -15.30 1.96 10.14
N GLY A 252 -16.60 1.94 10.44
CA GLY A 252 -17.22 0.90 11.24
C GLY A 252 -18.32 1.43 12.17
N THR A 253 -19.54 0.98 11.96
CA THR A 253 -20.69 1.20 12.86
C THR A 253 -21.30 -0.13 13.26
N ARG A 254 -21.52 -0.34 14.55
CA ARG A 254 -22.00 -1.62 15.08
C ARG A 254 -23.36 -1.97 14.48
N LYS A 255 -23.47 -3.21 13.98
CA LYS A 255 -24.73 -3.76 13.46
C LYS A 255 -25.78 -3.79 14.56
N ALA A 256 -27.03 -3.51 14.21
CA ALA A 256 -28.15 -3.61 15.15
C ALA A 256 -28.28 -5.02 15.78
N ILE A 257 -27.98 -6.08 15.02
CA ILE A 257 -27.98 -7.48 15.50
C ILE A 257 -26.79 -7.82 16.42
N CYS A 258 -25.80 -6.93 16.51
CA CYS A 258 -24.64 -7.07 17.38
C CYS A 258 -24.68 -6.09 18.55
N MET A 259 -25.82 -5.42 18.76
CA MET A 259 -26.10 -4.63 19.96
C MET A 259 -26.67 -5.53 21.08
N PRO A 260 -26.50 -5.15 22.37
CA PRO A 260 -26.87 -5.99 23.51
C PRO A 260 -28.33 -6.51 23.53
N GLN A 261 -29.29 -5.77 22.95
CA GLN A 261 -30.71 -6.16 22.94
C GLN A 261 -31.09 -7.22 21.87
N GLY A 262 -30.19 -7.52 20.93
CA GLY A 262 -30.46 -8.44 19.81
C GLY A 262 -29.27 -9.34 19.47
N TYR A 263 -28.34 -9.50 20.42
CA TYR A 263 -27.04 -10.13 20.22
C TYR A 263 -27.14 -11.57 19.74
N ASN A 264 -26.48 -11.85 18.62
CA ASN A 264 -26.27 -13.21 18.13
C ASN A 264 -24.78 -13.56 18.09
N ALA A 265 -24.35 -14.35 19.07
CA ALA A 265 -22.96 -14.77 19.24
C ALA A 265 -22.37 -15.50 18.03
N SER A 266 -23.19 -16.15 17.21
CA SER A 266 -22.70 -16.92 16.05
C SER A 266 -22.28 -16.04 14.87
N VAL A 267 -22.64 -14.75 14.86
CA VAL A 267 -22.33 -13.81 13.76
C VAL A 267 -21.57 -12.57 14.22
N CYS A 268 -21.62 -12.26 15.52
CA CYS A 268 -21.06 -11.04 16.09
C CYS A 268 -19.69 -11.29 16.74
N THR A 269 -18.65 -11.45 15.92
CA THR A 269 -17.26 -11.65 16.37
C THR A 269 -16.29 -10.71 15.67
N GLY A 270 -15.50 -9.94 16.44
CA GLY A 270 -14.47 -9.03 15.89
C GLY A 270 -15.04 -8.05 14.86
N THR A 271 -14.35 -7.92 13.72
CA THR A 271 -14.74 -7.09 12.57
C THR A 271 -16.15 -7.38 12.05
N ASN A 272 -16.66 -8.61 12.18
CA ASN A 272 -18.00 -8.95 11.68
C ASN A 272 -19.14 -8.26 12.45
N GLN A 273 -18.86 -7.65 13.61
CA GLN A 273 -19.86 -6.94 14.42
C GLN A 273 -20.29 -5.59 13.84
N PHE A 274 -19.59 -5.08 12.83
CA PHE A 274 -19.79 -3.74 12.31
C PHE A 274 -20.17 -3.77 10.82
N ASP A 275 -20.92 -2.76 10.42
CA ASP A 275 -21.13 -2.35 9.04
C ASP A 275 -20.08 -1.30 8.69
N TYR A 276 -19.54 -1.42 7.48
CA TYR A 276 -18.47 -0.58 6.96
C TYR A 276 -18.96 0.08 5.69
N THR A 277 -18.70 1.38 5.57
CA THR A 277 -19.12 2.22 4.46
C THR A 277 -18.11 2.27 3.32
N ASP A 278 -16.82 2.00 3.59
CA ASP A 278 -15.76 1.88 2.59
C ASP A 278 -15.86 0.54 1.85
N THR A 279 -16.51 0.55 0.69
CA THR A 279 -16.71 -0.66 -0.13
C THR A 279 -15.41 -1.22 -0.73
N ASN A 280 -14.30 -0.50 -0.63
CA ASN A 280 -13.01 -0.89 -1.22
C ASN A 280 -12.10 -1.62 -0.23
N ALA A 281 -12.53 -1.77 1.03
CA ALA A 281 -11.80 -2.40 2.12
C ALA A 281 -12.70 -3.39 2.88
N GLN A 282 -13.42 -4.29 2.18
CA GLN A 282 -14.43 -5.17 2.78
C GLN A 282 -14.00 -6.65 2.81
N PRO A 283 -13.91 -7.30 4.00
CA PRO A 283 -13.87 -6.68 5.33
C PRO A 283 -12.54 -5.95 5.57
N PRO A 284 -12.51 -4.90 6.42
CA PRO A 284 -11.27 -4.20 6.69
C PRO A 284 -10.36 -5.01 7.60
N TYR A 285 -9.06 -4.81 7.44
CA TYR A 285 -8.03 -5.38 8.29
C TYR A 285 -7.93 -4.55 9.58
N LEU A 286 -8.54 -5.07 10.66
CA LEU A 286 -8.59 -4.41 11.96
C LEU A 286 -7.88 -5.26 13.02
N GLU A 287 -6.80 -4.72 13.56
CA GLU A 287 -6.01 -5.35 14.62
C GLU A 287 -6.56 -4.95 15.99
N TRP A 288 -7.58 -5.68 16.44
CA TRP A 288 -8.23 -5.45 17.72
C TRP A 288 -7.27 -5.64 18.90
N LEU A 289 -7.36 -4.74 19.88
CA LEU A 289 -6.72 -4.94 21.17
C LEU A 289 -7.27 -6.20 21.86
N ALA A 290 -6.46 -6.80 22.74
CA ALA A 290 -6.88 -7.97 23.49
C ALA A 290 -8.18 -7.67 24.28
N GLY A 291 -9.22 -8.50 24.05
CA GLY A 291 -10.53 -8.34 24.67
C GLY A 291 -11.51 -7.46 23.89
N GLN A 292 -11.08 -6.80 22.81
CA GLN A 292 -11.94 -5.98 21.96
C GLN A 292 -12.47 -6.76 20.74
N PRO A 293 -13.62 -6.36 20.18
CA PRO A 293 -14.55 -5.34 20.67
C PRO A 293 -15.36 -5.78 21.91
N ASP A 294 -15.52 -4.89 22.89
CA ASP A 294 -16.11 -5.19 24.22
C ASP A 294 -17.48 -4.56 24.48
N GLY A 295 -17.98 -3.73 23.56
CA GLY A 295 -19.27 -3.01 23.64
C GLY A 295 -20.51 -3.87 23.84
N MET A 296 -20.36 -5.20 23.80
CA MET A 296 -21.39 -6.20 24.09
C MET A 296 -21.61 -6.43 25.59
N THR A 297 -20.60 -6.15 26.43
CA THR A 297 -20.60 -6.46 27.87
C THR A 297 -20.79 -5.24 28.77
N SER A 298 -20.57 -4.04 28.22
CA SER A 298 -20.67 -2.78 28.93
C SER A 298 -21.96 -2.06 28.56
N SER A 299 -22.60 -1.39 29.53
CA SER A 299 -23.75 -0.48 29.28
C SER A 299 -23.36 0.76 28.46
N SER A 300 -22.19 0.74 27.83
CA SER A 300 -21.47 1.89 27.27
C SER A 300 -22.03 2.35 25.93
N LYS A 301 -22.70 1.48 25.14
CA LYS A 301 -23.08 1.73 23.73
C LYS A 301 -21.87 2.01 22.84
N ALA A 302 -20.84 1.18 22.95
CA ALA A 302 -19.64 1.28 22.13
C ALA A 302 -19.92 0.82 20.70
N ASP A 303 -20.43 1.74 19.88
CA ASP A 303 -20.99 1.44 18.55
C ASP A 303 -20.07 1.84 17.39
N CYS A 304 -18.95 2.53 17.65
CA CYS A 304 -18.04 3.03 16.62
C CYS A 304 -16.60 2.57 16.82
N VAL A 305 -15.90 2.37 15.70
CA VAL A 305 -14.54 1.82 15.67
C VAL A 305 -13.50 2.93 15.65
N TYR A 306 -12.42 2.76 16.41
CA TYR A 306 -11.30 3.69 16.39
C TYR A 306 -9.97 2.97 16.60
N PHE A 307 -8.90 3.60 16.14
CA PHE A 307 -7.53 3.24 16.50
C PHE A 307 -7.09 4.09 17.68
N ILE A 308 -6.58 3.46 18.73
CA ILE A 308 -5.97 4.15 19.87
C ILE A 308 -4.45 4.06 19.79
N ALA A 309 -3.81 5.23 19.85
CA ALA A 309 -2.38 5.40 19.88
C ALA A 309 -1.93 5.83 21.28
N ARG A 310 -1.02 5.06 21.88
CA ARG A 310 -0.47 5.28 23.22
C ARG A 310 1.05 5.24 23.19
N ASN A 311 1.69 6.02 24.05
CA ASN A 311 3.12 5.89 24.31
C ASN A 311 3.35 4.77 25.32
N GLN A 312 4.23 3.82 25.03
CA GLN A 312 4.65 2.70 25.90
C GLN A 312 3.58 1.61 26.23
N ASP A 313 2.32 1.83 25.90
CA ASP A 313 1.24 0.84 26.04
C ASP A 313 0.79 0.24 24.69
N ALA A 314 0.03 -0.85 24.76
CA ALA A 314 -0.57 -1.45 23.57
C ALA A 314 -1.49 -0.45 22.84
N SER A 315 -1.20 -0.26 21.56
CA SER A 315 -1.99 0.50 20.59
C SER A 315 -2.67 -0.47 19.63
N GLY A 316 -3.86 -0.13 19.14
CA GLY A 316 -4.65 -1.05 18.32
C GLY A 316 -6.07 -0.55 18.09
N ILE A 317 -6.91 -1.42 17.54
CA ILE A 317 -8.32 -1.14 17.30
C ILE A 317 -9.15 -1.41 18.55
N ASP A 318 -10.09 -0.53 18.82
CA ASP A 318 -11.02 -0.56 19.95
C ASP A 318 -12.37 0.02 19.51
N ASP A 319 -13.41 -0.16 20.31
CA ASP A 319 -14.74 0.40 20.07
C ASP A 319 -15.21 1.32 21.20
N MET A 320 -15.93 2.38 20.84
CA MET A 320 -16.44 3.35 21.81
C MET A 320 -17.73 4.03 21.32
N PRO A 321 -18.46 4.72 22.22
CA PRO A 321 -19.64 5.48 21.83
C PRO A 321 -19.32 6.57 20.82
N CYS A 322 -20.00 6.51 19.67
CA CYS A 322 -19.82 7.43 18.55
C CYS A 322 -19.85 8.94 18.89
N PRO A 323 -20.69 9.43 19.84
CA PRO A 323 -20.77 10.86 20.14
C PRO A 323 -19.58 11.41 20.92
N PHE A 324 -18.76 10.54 21.52
CA PHE A 324 -17.69 10.97 22.40
C PHE A 324 -16.50 11.46 21.59
N ASN A 325 -15.87 12.53 22.02
CA ASN A 325 -14.63 13.06 21.44
C ASN A 325 -13.49 13.13 22.47
N ASN A 326 -13.79 12.78 23.73
CA ASN A 326 -12.87 12.65 24.85
C ASN A 326 -13.39 11.57 25.80
N PHE A 327 -12.48 10.75 26.33
CA PHE A 327 -12.71 9.79 27.40
C PHE A 327 -11.77 10.09 28.56
N THR A 328 -12.21 10.97 29.47
CA THR A 328 -11.39 11.45 30.59
C THR A 328 -10.84 10.31 31.46
N ASN A 329 -11.65 9.28 31.70
CA ASN A 329 -11.25 8.13 32.53
C ASN A 329 -10.13 7.29 31.90
N LEU A 330 -9.98 7.34 30.57
CA LEU A 330 -8.92 6.66 29.83
C LEU A 330 -7.82 7.63 29.38
N GLY A 331 -7.92 8.92 29.73
CA GLY A 331 -7.05 9.97 29.22
C GLY A 331 -7.02 10.03 27.69
N LEU A 332 -8.11 9.67 27.01
CA LEU A 332 -8.18 9.52 25.55
C LEU A 332 -8.80 10.75 24.88
N CYS A 333 -8.10 11.32 23.91
CA CYS A 333 -8.61 12.41 23.06
C CYS A 333 -8.77 11.95 21.62
N MET A 334 -9.97 12.11 21.04
CA MET A 334 -10.22 11.79 19.63
C MET A 334 -9.82 12.98 18.77
N ILE A 335 -8.70 12.86 18.07
CA ILE A 335 -8.02 13.98 17.40
C ILE A 335 -7.96 13.83 15.88
N GLY A 336 -8.37 12.68 15.35
CA GLY A 336 -8.08 12.36 13.97
C GLY A 336 -8.94 11.23 13.42
N TYR A 337 -8.63 10.83 12.19
CA TYR A 337 -9.37 9.80 11.47
C TYR A 337 -8.56 9.22 10.31
N TYR A 338 -8.87 7.99 9.92
CA TYR A 338 -8.33 7.34 8.72
C TYR A 338 -9.28 7.53 7.54
N SER A 339 -8.74 8.00 6.41
CA SER A 339 -9.50 8.31 5.20
C SER A 339 -8.61 8.27 3.97
N GLY A 340 -9.15 8.68 2.83
CA GLY A 340 -8.45 8.81 1.57
C GLY A 340 -9.40 9.09 0.42
N ARG A 341 -8.86 9.05 -0.80
CA ARG A 341 -9.64 9.26 -2.03
C ARG A 341 -9.24 8.30 -3.13
N ILE A 342 -10.21 7.95 -3.98
CA ILE A 342 -9.98 7.18 -5.20
C ILE A 342 -9.36 8.10 -6.25
N MET A 343 -8.22 7.69 -6.82
CA MET A 343 -7.51 8.43 -7.86
C MET A 343 -7.84 7.93 -9.27
N GLY A 344 -8.16 6.64 -9.39
CA GLY A 344 -8.51 6.01 -10.65
C GLY A 344 -8.30 4.50 -10.62
N PRO A 345 -8.44 3.83 -11.78
CA PRO A 345 -8.17 2.41 -11.90
C PRO A 345 -6.69 2.10 -11.70
N ASP A 346 -6.42 0.93 -11.13
CA ASP A 346 -5.11 0.29 -11.11
C ASP A 346 -4.65 -0.01 -12.55
N THR A 347 -3.34 0.10 -12.75
CA THR A 347 -2.63 -0.09 -14.02
C THR A 347 -1.99 -1.47 -14.15
N ALA A 348 -2.02 -2.29 -13.10
CA ALA A 348 -1.57 -3.67 -13.14
C ALA A 348 -2.54 -4.56 -13.95
N ASN A 349 -2.01 -5.25 -14.96
CA ASN A 349 -2.70 -6.31 -15.72
C ASN A 349 -3.18 -7.45 -14.82
#